data_AF-A0A662KRQ8-F1
#
_entry.id   AF-A0A662KRQ8-F1
#
_cell.length_a   1.000
_cell.length_b   1.000
_cell.length_c   1.000
_cell.angle_alpha   90.00
_cell.angle_beta   90.00
_cell.angle_gamma   90.00
#
_symmetry.space_group_name_H-M   'P 1'
#
loop_
_entity.id
_entity.type
_entity.pdbx_description
1 polymer ?
#
loop_
_entity_poly.entity_id
_entity_poly.type
_entity_poly.pdbx_seq_one_letter_code
_entity_poly.pdbx_strand_id
1 'polypeptide(L)'
;MNGDDPLLNVLEDLLKLDDIYACMIARRNMVSVIPDTSMFNPKIMEVWDIVSVAMKNVFTVIEEYASVGLDVMEFSLKNYSVLFFVIPDTDNALVAIIPSLANKGLIEVEMENARREIVEILNKKEELVQA
;
A
#
# COMPACT_ATOMS: atom_id res chain seq x y z
N MET A 1 5.64 24.35 5.33
CA MET A 1 6.89 23.65 4.99
C MET A 1 6.75 22.28 5.60
N ASN A 2 6.12 21.36 4.88
CA ASN A 2 5.93 19.99 5.36
C ASN A 2 7.19 19.22 4.97
N GLY A 3 7.93 18.77 5.97
CA GLY A 3 9.20 18.06 5.76
C GLY A 3 9.00 16.77 4.98
N ASP A 4 9.94 16.50 4.09
CA ASP A 4 10.03 15.33 3.23
C ASP A 4 9.88 14.02 4.03
N ASP A 5 8.67 13.45 4.14
CA ASP A 5 8.57 12.04 4.54
C ASP A 5 8.87 11.21 3.28
N PRO A 6 10.01 10.52 3.21
CA PRO A 6 10.38 9.75 2.04
C PRO A 6 9.34 8.67 1.70
N LEU A 7 8.58 8.17 2.70
CA LEU A 7 7.49 7.24 2.45
C LEU A 7 6.31 7.89 1.70
N LEU A 8 6.01 9.16 1.98
CA LEU A 8 4.98 9.90 1.26
C LEU A 8 5.40 10.13 -0.19
N ASN A 9 6.67 10.47 -0.43
CA ASN A 9 7.18 10.70 -1.79
C ASN A 9 7.02 9.47 -2.68
N VAL A 10 7.34 8.27 -2.18
CA VAL A 10 7.13 7.01 -2.92
C VAL A 10 5.65 6.79 -3.28
N LEU A 11 4.75 7.08 -2.34
CA LEU A 11 3.31 6.93 -2.58
C LEU A 11 2.79 7.98 -3.57
N GLU A 12 3.25 9.23 -3.47
CA GLU A 12 2.90 10.29 -4.42
C GLU A 12 3.42 10.01 -5.83
N ASP A 13 4.58 9.35 -5.96
CA ASP A 13 5.11 8.87 -7.24
C ASP A 13 4.24 7.75 -7.84
N LEU A 14 3.78 6.80 -7.04
CA LEU A 14 2.83 5.78 -7.48
C LEU A 14 1.50 6.38 -7.99
N LEU A 15 0.99 7.42 -7.31
CA LEU A 15 -0.24 8.10 -7.72
C LEU A 15 -0.14 8.86 -9.06
N LYS A 16 1.07 9.01 -9.63
CA LYS A 16 1.25 9.55 -10.98
C LYS A 16 0.87 8.54 -12.07
N LEU A 17 0.71 7.27 -11.72
CA LEU A 17 0.26 6.22 -12.64
C LEU A 17 -1.27 6.28 -12.77
N ASP A 18 -1.78 6.52 -13.98
CA ASP A 18 -3.22 6.72 -14.26
C ASP A 18 -4.12 5.59 -13.73
N ASP A 19 -3.59 4.36 -13.68
CA ASP A 19 -4.31 3.17 -13.23
C ASP A 19 -4.27 2.95 -11.71
N ILE A 20 -3.47 3.72 -10.95
CA ILE A 20 -3.47 3.69 -9.50
C ILE A 20 -4.42 4.77 -8.98
N TYR A 21 -5.59 4.33 -8.53
CA TYR A 21 -6.63 5.25 -8.07
C TYR A 21 -6.44 5.68 -6.61
N ALA A 22 -5.79 4.85 -5.81
CA ALA A 22 -5.28 5.22 -4.49
C ALA A 22 -4.16 4.26 -4.09
N CYS A 23 -3.24 4.75 -3.26
CA CYS A 23 -2.27 3.91 -2.58
C CYS A 23 -1.95 4.43 -1.17
N MET A 24 -1.50 3.54 -0.31
CA MET A 24 -1.11 3.85 1.06
C MET A 24 -0.24 2.76 1.66
N ILE A 25 0.51 3.07 2.72
CA ILE A 25 1.11 2.05 3.58
C ILE A 25 0.16 1.85 4.75
N ALA A 26 -0.49 0.69 4.78
CA ALA A 26 -1.38 0.31 5.85
C ALA A 26 -0.60 -0.40 6.96
N ARG A 27 -0.92 -0.05 8.21
CA ARG A 27 -0.32 -0.64 9.41
C ARG A 27 -1.40 -1.25 10.30
N ARG A 28 -1.06 -2.33 11.00
CA ARG A 28 -1.96 -3.02 11.96
C ARG A 28 -2.59 -2.08 13.00
N ASN A 29 -1.83 -1.12 13.52
CA ASN A 29 -2.32 -0.16 14.51
C ASN A 29 -3.13 1.00 13.90
N MET A 30 -3.46 0.91 12.59
CA MET A 30 -4.16 1.93 11.79
C MET A 30 -3.45 3.28 11.68
N VAL A 31 -2.19 3.39 12.11
CA VAL A 31 -1.33 4.55 11.85
C VAL A 31 -0.71 4.35 10.46
N SER A 32 -1.55 4.52 9.45
CA SER A 32 -1.17 4.38 8.05
C SER A 32 -0.43 5.61 7.55
N VAL A 33 0.49 5.43 6.61
CA VAL A 33 1.03 6.54 5.80
C VAL A 33 0.10 6.66 4.59
N ILE A 34 -0.65 7.75 4.54
CA ILE A 34 -1.64 8.01 3.49
C ILE A 34 -1.26 9.36 2.85
N PRO A 35 -1.11 9.43 1.52
CA PRO A 35 -0.99 10.70 0.80
C PRO A 35 -2.18 11.61 1.05
N ASP A 36 -2.09 12.86 0.60
CA ASP A 36 -3.27 13.73 0.58
C ASP A 36 -4.39 13.04 -0.23
N THR A 37 -5.52 12.76 0.42
CA THR A 37 -6.64 12.04 -0.18
C THR A 37 -7.27 12.80 -1.35
N SER A 38 -6.99 14.11 -1.51
CA SER A 38 -7.35 14.87 -2.70
C SER A 38 -6.59 14.44 -3.96
N MET A 39 -5.46 13.73 -3.83
CA MET A 39 -4.73 13.11 -4.94
C MET A 39 -5.38 11.80 -5.42
N PHE A 40 -6.26 11.22 -4.61
CA PHE A 40 -6.92 9.97 -4.97
C PHE A 40 -7.96 10.18 -6.06
N ASN A 41 -8.13 9.18 -6.92
CA ASN A 41 -9.15 9.23 -7.96
C ASN A 41 -10.54 9.21 -7.29
N PRO A 42 -11.43 10.19 -7.56
CA PRO A 42 -12.73 10.29 -6.90
C PRO A 42 -13.61 9.04 -7.04
N LYS A 43 -13.38 8.21 -8.07
CA LYS A 43 -14.08 6.94 -8.30
C LYS A 43 -13.94 5.96 -7.13
N ILE A 44 -12.84 6.01 -6.37
CA ILE A 44 -12.65 5.09 -5.23
C ILE A 44 -13.65 5.35 -4.11
N MET A 45 -14.26 6.54 -4.03
CA MET A 45 -15.16 6.88 -2.94
C MET A 45 -16.38 5.95 -2.89
N GLU A 46 -16.72 5.30 -4.01
CA GLU A 46 -17.76 4.27 -4.09
C GLU A 46 -17.43 2.98 -3.32
N VAL A 47 -16.15 2.74 -3.06
CA VAL A 47 -15.63 1.53 -2.41
C VAL A 47 -14.76 1.80 -1.18
N TRP A 48 -14.47 3.07 -0.88
CA TRP A 48 -13.55 3.46 0.20
C TRP A 48 -13.92 2.85 1.56
N ASP A 49 -15.20 2.94 1.95
CA ASP A 49 -15.68 2.45 3.24
C ASP A 49 -15.50 0.93 3.37
N ILE A 50 -15.83 0.18 2.31
CA ILE A 50 -15.71 -1.28 2.30
C ILE A 50 -14.26 -1.74 2.18
N VAL A 51 -13.41 -1.01 1.46
CA VAL A 51 -11.96 -1.28 1.43
C VAL A 51 -11.37 -1.05 2.82
N SER A 52 -11.73 0.05 3.49
CA SER A 52 -11.26 0.34 4.85
C SER A 52 -11.65 -0.75 5.86
N VAL A 53 -12.84 -1.34 5.72
CA VAL A 53 -13.27 -2.50 6.52
C VAL A 53 -12.49 -3.76 6.14
N ALA A 54 -12.33 -4.03 4.84
CA ALA A 54 -11.60 -5.20 4.35
C ALA A 54 -10.16 -5.20 4.85
N MET A 55 -9.47 -4.05 4.82
CA MET A 55 -8.10 -3.90 5.32
C MET A 55 -7.94 -4.45 6.73
N LYS A 56 -8.89 -4.17 7.64
CA LYS A 56 -8.83 -4.68 9.03
C LYS A 56 -8.82 -6.20 9.10
N ASN A 57 -9.62 -6.86 8.27
CA ASN A 57 -9.70 -8.32 8.23
C ASN A 57 -8.47 -8.94 7.54
N VAL A 58 -7.91 -8.23 6.56
CA VAL A 58 -6.72 -8.69 5.81
C VAL A 58 -5.49 -8.75 6.69
N PHE A 59 -5.31 -7.81 7.63
CA PHE A 59 -4.17 -7.86 8.54
C PHE A 59 -4.15 -9.11 9.42
N THR A 60 -5.30 -9.64 9.81
CA THR A 60 -5.36 -10.94 10.52
C THR A 60 -4.79 -12.07 9.66
N VAL A 61 -5.07 -12.07 8.34
CA VAL A 61 -4.50 -13.04 7.41
C VAL A 61 -2.99 -12.79 7.22
N ILE A 62 -2.57 -11.55 7.04
CA ILE A 62 -1.15 -11.22 6.89
C ILE A 62 -0.35 -11.73 8.09
N GLU A 63 -0.82 -11.50 9.31
CA GLU A 63 -0.16 -11.96 10.54
C GLU A 63 0.00 -13.50 10.60
N GLU A 64 -1.04 -14.23 10.20
CA GLU A 64 -1.01 -15.70 10.24
C GLU A 64 -0.05 -16.30 9.21
N TYR A 65 0.05 -15.69 8.02
CA TYR A 65 0.73 -16.30 6.88
C TYR A 65 2.03 -15.60 6.44
N ALA A 66 2.35 -14.41 6.96
CA ALA A 66 3.59 -13.70 6.62
C ALA A 66 4.84 -14.56 6.92
N SER A 67 4.84 -15.26 8.05
CA SER A 67 5.95 -16.13 8.47
C SER A 67 6.23 -17.32 7.53
N VAL A 68 5.29 -17.67 6.66
CA VAL A 68 5.42 -18.76 5.68
C VAL A 68 5.56 -18.25 4.24
N GLY A 69 5.83 -16.95 4.05
CA GLY A 69 6.12 -16.35 2.74
C GLY A 69 4.91 -15.77 2.01
N LEU A 70 3.89 -15.29 2.73
CA LEU A 70 2.82 -14.50 2.11
C LEU A 70 3.35 -13.13 1.68
N ASP A 71 3.55 -12.95 0.37
CA ASP A 71 4.06 -11.69 -0.20
C ASP A 71 2.96 -10.76 -0.72
N VAL A 72 1.91 -11.31 -1.36
CA VAL A 72 0.87 -10.53 -2.04
C VAL A 72 -0.51 -11.12 -1.77
N MET A 73 -1.49 -10.24 -1.53
CA MET A 73 -2.91 -10.58 -1.53
C MET A 73 -3.68 -9.65 -2.46
N GLU A 74 -4.65 -10.21 -3.20
CA GLU A 74 -5.58 -9.43 -4.02
C GLU A 74 -7.02 -9.69 -3.59
N PHE A 75 -7.82 -8.62 -3.57
CA PHE A 75 -9.28 -8.70 -3.56
C PHE A 75 -9.85 -7.98 -4.77
N SER A 76 -10.70 -8.67 -5.53
CA SER A 76 -11.53 -8.03 -6.54
C SER A 76 -12.85 -7.58 -5.90
N LEU A 77 -13.18 -6.29 -6.06
CA LEU A 77 -14.38 -5.68 -5.50
C LEU A 77 -15.07 -4.79 -6.54
N LYS A 78 -16.26 -5.20 -7.00
CA LYS A 78 -16.98 -4.54 -8.11
C LYS A 78 -16.08 -4.42 -9.35
N ASN A 79 -15.73 -3.19 -9.72
CA ASN A 79 -14.90 -2.85 -10.88
C ASN A 79 -13.48 -2.43 -10.45
N TYR A 80 -13.07 -2.78 -9.23
CA TYR A 80 -11.76 -2.47 -8.68
C TYR A 80 -11.04 -3.75 -8.23
N SER A 81 -9.72 -3.69 -8.24
CA SER A 81 -8.85 -4.63 -7.54
C SER A 81 -8.12 -3.88 -6.44
N VAL A 82 -8.07 -4.48 -5.25
CA VAL A 82 -7.28 -3.99 -4.11
C VAL A 82 -6.12 -4.95 -3.92
N LEU A 83 -4.91 -4.43 -4.11
CA LEU A 83 -3.68 -5.18 -4.03
C LEU A 83 -2.98 -4.84 -2.71
N PHE A 84 -2.53 -5.87 -2.00
CA PHE A 84 -1.77 -5.76 -0.76
C PHE A 84 -0.41 -6.42 -0.99
N PHE A 85 0.65 -5.63 -0.87
CA PHE A 85 2.03 -6.08 -0.94
C PHE A 85 2.61 -6.05 0.46
N VAL A 86 2.81 -7.22 1.06
CA VAL A 86 3.30 -7.36 2.45
C VAL A 86 4.73 -6.84 2.51
N ILE A 87 4.99 -5.92 3.44
CA ILE A 87 6.34 -5.42 3.71
C ILE A 87 7.05 -6.47 4.56
N PRO A 88 8.15 -7.08 4.08
CA PRO A 88 8.85 -8.16 4.78
C PRO A 88 9.21 -7.80 6.22
N ASP A 89 9.19 -8.78 7.11
CA ASP A 89 9.52 -8.65 8.54
C ASP A 89 8.67 -7.63 9.31
N THR A 90 7.52 -7.22 8.75
CA THR A 90 6.58 -6.30 9.40
C THR A 90 5.12 -6.75 9.27
N ASP A 91 4.26 -6.25 10.15
CA ASP A 91 2.79 -6.37 10.06
C ASP A 91 2.20 -5.26 9.16
N ASN A 92 2.93 -4.79 8.15
CA ASN A 92 2.53 -3.68 7.29
C ASN A 92 2.36 -4.15 5.84
N ALA A 93 1.55 -3.42 5.08
CA ALA A 93 1.37 -3.66 3.65
C ALA A 93 1.35 -2.35 2.86
N LEU A 94 2.02 -2.34 1.72
CA LEU A 94 1.77 -1.36 0.67
C LEU A 94 0.49 -1.76 -0.06
N VAL A 95 -0.50 -0.87 -0.11
CA VAL A 95 -1.81 -1.13 -0.68
C VAL A 95 -2.04 -0.24 -1.89
N ALA A 96 -2.59 -0.80 -2.96
CA ALA A 96 -3.11 -0.05 -4.10
C ALA A 96 -4.55 -0.45 -4.45
N ILE A 97 -5.34 0.53 -4.87
CA ILE A 97 -6.66 0.34 -5.44
C ILE A 97 -6.59 0.72 -6.91
N ILE A 98 -6.95 -0.21 -7.79
CA ILE A 98 -6.84 -0.06 -9.24
C ILE A 98 -8.16 -0.47 -9.92
N PRO A 99 -8.45 0.00 -11.14
CA PRO A 99 -9.53 -0.56 -11.95
C PRO A 99 -9.30 -2.05 -12.24
N SER A 100 -10.35 -2.87 -12.23
CA SER A 100 -10.22 -4.31 -12.53
C SER A 100 -9.69 -4.62 -13.93
N LEU A 101 -9.80 -3.67 -14.87
CA LEU A 101 -9.33 -3.79 -16.25
C LEU A 101 -7.91 -3.21 -16.47
N ALA A 102 -7.27 -2.70 -15.42
CA ALA A 102 -5.94 -2.12 -15.53
C ALA A 102 -4.88 -3.17 -15.90
N ASN A 103 -3.74 -2.72 -16.43
CA ASN A 103 -2.61 -3.60 -16.73
C ASN A 103 -1.89 -4.03 -15.45
N LYS A 104 -2.40 -5.09 -14.81
CA LYS A 104 -1.87 -5.59 -13.53
C LYS A 104 -0.40 -5.94 -13.58
N GLY A 105 0.09 -6.53 -14.67
CA GLY A 105 1.51 -6.92 -14.77
C GLY A 105 2.45 -5.71 -14.69
N LEU A 106 2.06 -4.57 -15.28
CA LEU A 106 2.83 -3.33 -15.12
C LEU A 106 2.73 -2.79 -13.69
N ILE A 107 1.52 -2.76 -13.13
CA ILE A 107 1.28 -2.24 -11.78
C ILE A 107 2.02 -3.06 -10.73
N GLU A 108 2.03 -4.39 -10.84
CA GLU A 108 2.75 -5.28 -9.93
C GLU A 108 4.25 -4.99 -9.91
N VAL A 109 4.85 -4.68 -11.06
CA VAL A 109 6.26 -4.28 -11.14
C VAL A 109 6.50 -2.96 -10.42
N GLU A 110 5.67 -1.94 -10.66
CA GLU A 110 5.83 -0.63 -10.01
C GLU A 110 5.58 -0.71 -8.50
N MET A 111 4.60 -1.50 -8.07
CA MET A 111 4.32 -1.75 -6.66
C MET A 111 5.46 -2.50 -5.96
N GLU A 112 6.08 -3.47 -6.62
CA GLU A 112 7.23 -4.20 -6.08
C GLU A 112 8.47 -3.29 -5.99
N ASN A 113 8.71 -2.43 -6.97
CA ASN A 113 9.78 -1.44 -6.91
C ASN A 113 9.57 -0.47 -5.74
N ALA A 114 8.36 0.07 -5.60
CA ALA A 114 7.99 0.94 -4.48
C ALA A 114 8.12 0.21 -3.13
N ARG A 115 7.72 -1.06 -3.05
CA ARG A 115 7.88 -1.87 -1.83
C ARG A 115 9.36 -1.97 -1.42
N ARG A 116 10.28 -2.21 -2.36
CA ARG A 116 11.72 -2.28 -2.08
C ARG A 116 12.25 -0.95 -1.55
N GLU A 117 11.85 0.15 -2.18
CA GLU A 117 12.26 1.49 -1.72
C GLU A 117 11.74 1.79 -0.31
N ILE A 118 10.48 1.43 -0.03
CA ILE A 118 9.89 1.55 1.31
C ILE A 118 10.69 0.74 2.34
N VAL A 119 11.06 -0.51 2.03
CA VAL A 119 11.89 -1.34 2.92
C VAL A 119 13.24 -0.67 3.19
N GLU A 120 13.90 -0.13 2.17
CA GLU A 120 15.17 0.59 2.35
C GLU A 120 15.02 1.82 3.26
N ILE A 121 13.93 2.58 3.10
CA ILE A 121 13.63 3.75 3.93
C ILE A 121 13.41 3.34 5.39
N LEU A 122 12.67 2.24 5.63
CA LEU A 122 12.38 1.75 6.97
C LEU A 122 13.64 1.24 7.68
N ASN A 123 14.47 0.45 6.99
CA ASN A 123 15.73 -0.07 7.55
C ASN A 123 16.67 1.07 7.96
N LYS A 124 16.82 2.11 7.13
CA LYS A 124 17.64 3.29 7.47
C LYS A 124 17.10 4.05 8.68
N LYS A 125 15.77 4.16 8.83
CA LYS A 125 15.16 4.80 10.00
C LYS A 125 15.43 4.00 11.28
N GLU A 126 15.42 2.67 11.23
CA GLU A 126 15.72 1.82 12.39
C GLU A 126 17.20 1.91 12.82
N GLU A 127 18.13 1.90 11.87
CA GLU A 127 19.57 2.09 12.14
C GLU A 127 19.86 3.42 12.85
N LEU A 128 19.18 4.50 12.44
CA LEU A 128 19.32 5.83 13.05
C LEU A 128 18.74 5.93 14.47
N VAL A 129 17.77 5.09 14.83
CA VAL A 129 17.16 5.05 16.17
C VAL A 129 17.99 4.20 17.13
N GLN A 130 18.75 3.23 16.61
CA GLN A 130 19.61 2.34 17.40
C GLN A 130 21.04 2.87 17.58
N ALA A 131 21.43 3.93 16.87
CA ALA A 131 22.72 4.63 16.98
C ALA A 131 22.72 5.74 18.04
#